data_AF-A0A5C3KT19-F1
#
_entry.id   AF-A0A5C3KT19-F1
#
_cell.length_a   1.000
_cell.length_b   1.000
_cell.length_c   1.000
_cell.angle_alpha   90.00
_cell.angle_beta   90.00
_cell.angle_gamma   90.00
#
_symmetry.space_group_name_H-M   'P 1'
#
loop_
_entity.id
_entity.type
_entity.pdbx_description
1 polymer ?
#
loop_
_entity_poly.entity_id
_entity_poly.type
_entity_poly.pdbx_seq_one_letter_code
_entity_poly.pdbx_strand_id
1 'polypeptide(L)'
;MSGFLIGDFILLSLGSSRVLDVRKCRTVDGADLILYPCKERSLDEGNRDGWNDNQVFFIDEQGSLIGKQSKSAVDIQDGQLVLDSLKPGKIYPKFSYVADTRHITVQLPASSASREGGQLYDSKIYVLTYYPKPNPRVAFADGSSLATALLPPYGSFVDHAAEETIEQQTPQDGEAEDDSLDWIRILKISGIESEDTVADAERLRRSWEVIPLRSA
;
A
#
# COMPACT_ATOMS: atom_id res chain seq x y z
N MET A 1 -1.89 22.06 -5.29
CA MET A 1 -3.00 21.14 -5.66
C MET A 1 -2.51 19.73 -5.43
N SER A 2 -3.37 18.82 -4.98
CA SER A 2 -2.98 17.45 -4.61
C SER A 2 -2.58 16.57 -5.80
N GLY A 3 -2.82 17.00 -7.04
CA GLY A 3 -2.52 16.21 -8.25
C GLY A 3 -3.45 15.01 -8.48
N PHE A 4 -4.31 14.69 -7.52
CA PHE A 4 -5.41 13.76 -7.70
C PHE A 4 -6.54 14.39 -8.53
N LEU A 5 -7.32 13.53 -9.18
CA LEU A 5 -8.55 13.91 -9.84
C LEU A 5 -9.61 14.34 -8.79
N ILE A 6 -10.51 15.23 -9.19
CA ILE A 6 -11.66 15.61 -8.37
C ILE A 6 -12.69 14.48 -8.42
N GLY A 7 -13.30 14.17 -7.28
CA GLY A 7 -14.32 13.14 -7.13
C GLY A 7 -13.78 11.83 -6.58
N ASP A 8 -14.60 10.79 -6.67
CA ASP A 8 -14.26 9.47 -6.17
C ASP A 8 -13.37 8.71 -7.14
N PHE A 9 -12.41 7.96 -6.62
CA PHE A 9 -11.47 7.18 -7.40
C PHE A 9 -11.04 5.90 -6.69
N ILE A 10 -10.46 4.99 -7.48
CA ILE A 10 -9.77 3.79 -7.02
C ILE A 10 -8.27 4.00 -7.22
N LEU A 11 -7.46 3.56 -6.26
CA LEU A 11 -6.00 3.60 -6.35
C LEU A 11 -5.46 2.21 -6.67
N LEU A 12 -4.92 2.04 -7.88
CA LEU A 12 -4.33 0.80 -8.36
C LEU A 12 -2.81 0.84 -8.18
N SER A 13 -2.25 -0.09 -7.43
CA SER A 13 -0.81 -0.33 -7.39
C SER A 13 -0.38 -1.06 -8.66
N LEU A 14 0.53 -0.45 -9.43
CA LEU A 14 1.04 -1.03 -10.67
C LEU A 14 2.00 -2.20 -10.41
N GLY A 15 2.72 -2.18 -9.28
CA GLY A 15 3.62 -3.27 -8.90
C GLY A 15 2.92 -4.57 -8.54
N SER A 16 1.72 -4.50 -7.95
CA SER A 16 1.02 -5.71 -7.50
C SER A 16 -0.29 -5.97 -8.24
N SER A 17 -0.71 -5.10 -9.17
CA SER A 17 -2.02 -5.16 -9.84
C SER A 17 -3.20 -5.30 -8.87
N ARG A 18 -3.13 -4.61 -7.73
CA ARG A 18 -4.11 -4.64 -6.64
C ARG A 18 -4.51 -3.21 -6.27
N VAL A 19 -5.70 -3.05 -5.70
CA VAL A 19 -6.24 -1.75 -5.33
C VAL A 19 -6.15 -1.50 -3.83
N LEU A 20 -6.09 -0.23 -3.44
CA LEU A 20 -6.23 0.18 -2.05
C LEU A 20 -7.59 -0.27 -1.49
N ASP A 21 -7.58 -0.89 -0.32
CA ASP A 21 -8.75 -1.50 0.29
C ASP A 21 -8.72 -1.32 1.81
N VAL A 22 -9.86 -0.92 2.39
CA VAL A 22 -10.05 -0.95 3.84
C VAL A 22 -10.40 -2.36 4.29
N ARG A 23 -9.51 -2.98 5.06
CA ARG A 23 -9.56 -4.41 5.37
C ARG A 23 -10.89 -4.81 6.00
N LYS A 24 -11.52 -5.84 5.42
CA LYS A 24 -12.81 -6.43 5.88
C LYS A 24 -13.94 -5.39 5.97
N CYS A 25 -13.90 -4.33 5.17
CA CYS A 25 -14.90 -3.25 5.16
C CYS A 25 -15.11 -2.62 6.56
N ARG A 26 -14.09 -2.64 7.42
CA ARG A 26 -14.17 -2.06 8.76
C ARG A 26 -14.23 -0.54 8.65
N THR A 27 -15.11 0.09 9.44
CA THR A 27 -15.27 1.55 9.46
C THR A 27 -14.77 2.20 10.74
N VAL A 28 -14.16 1.42 11.64
CA VAL A 28 -13.69 1.88 12.95
C VAL A 28 -12.28 2.48 12.85
N ASP A 29 -11.95 3.38 13.79
CA ASP A 29 -10.59 3.90 13.97
C ASP A 29 -9.58 2.75 14.13
N GLY A 30 -8.41 2.90 13.52
CA GLY A 30 -7.35 1.89 13.50
C GLY A 30 -7.62 0.72 12.54
N ALA A 31 -8.62 0.81 11.65
CA ALA A 31 -8.81 -0.20 10.62
C ALA A 31 -7.69 -0.13 9.56
N ASP A 32 -6.97 -1.23 9.38
CA ASP A 32 -5.86 -1.34 8.41
C ASP A 32 -6.30 -1.05 6.98
N LEU A 33 -5.48 -0.29 6.25
CA LEU A 33 -5.51 -0.27 4.80
C LEU A 33 -4.52 -1.30 4.25
N ILE A 34 -4.94 -2.00 3.20
CA ILE A 34 -4.17 -3.03 2.51
C ILE A 34 -4.26 -2.86 1.01
N LEU A 35 -3.44 -3.59 0.26
CA LEU A 35 -3.74 -3.88 -1.14
C LEU A 35 -4.51 -5.18 -1.26
N TYR A 36 -5.57 -5.16 -2.05
CA TYR A 36 -6.44 -6.30 -2.29
C TYR A 36 -6.86 -6.37 -3.77
N PRO A 37 -7.23 -7.55 -4.31
CA PRO A 37 -7.83 -7.63 -5.64
C PRO A 37 -9.04 -6.69 -5.78
N CYS A 38 -9.17 -6.06 -6.95
CA CYS A 38 -10.33 -5.22 -7.25
C CYS A 38 -11.61 -6.06 -7.20
N LYS A 39 -12.58 -5.65 -6.38
CA LYS A 39 -13.84 -6.38 -6.17
C LYS A 39 -14.91 -6.04 -7.22
N GLU A 40 -14.81 -4.85 -7.82
CA GLU A 40 -15.77 -4.32 -8.77
C GLU A 40 -15.12 -4.14 -10.16
N ARG A 41 -15.90 -4.30 -11.22
CA ARG A 41 -15.48 -4.12 -12.61
C ARG A 41 -16.09 -2.89 -13.28
N SER A 42 -17.26 -2.44 -12.84
CA SER A 42 -17.83 -1.18 -13.32
C SER A 42 -16.86 -0.03 -13.00
N LEU A 43 -16.84 1.06 -13.76
CA LEU A 43 -16.24 2.37 -13.39
C LEU A 43 -17.32 3.47 -13.25
N ASP A 44 -18.57 3.11 -13.47
CA ASP A 44 -19.72 4.02 -13.39
C ASP A 44 -20.36 3.95 -12.01
N GLU A 45 -20.41 5.08 -11.31
CA GLU A 45 -20.92 5.24 -9.95
C GLU A 45 -22.36 4.76 -9.78
N GLY A 46 -23.23 4.96 -10.77
CA GLY A 46 -24.63 4.57 -10.69
C GLY A 46 -24.87 3.05 -10.78
N ASN A 47 -23.91 2.31 -11.32
CA ASN A 47 -24.02 0.89 -11.65
C ASN A 47 -23.09 -0.01 -10.83
N ARG A 48 -22.36 0.52 -9.86
CA ARG A 48 -21.46 -0.27 -8.98
C ARG A 48 -22.25 -0.94 -7.86
N ASP A 49 -21.72 -2.03 -7.35
CA ASP A 49 -22.12 -2.52 -6.04
C ASP A 49 -21.47 -1.68 -4.93
N GLY A 50 -22.27 -0.88 -4.23
CA GLY A 50 -21.83 -0.04 -3.10
C GLY A 50 -21.26 -0.83 -1.92
N TRP A 51 -21.44 -2.15 -1.86
CA TRP A 51 -20.75 -2.99 -0.88
C TRP A 51 -19.22 -2.98 -1.04
N ASN A 52 -18.74 -2.63 -2.24
CA ASN A 52 -17.33 -2.53 -2.59
C ASN A 52 -16.74 -1.11 -2.40
N ASP A 53 -17.50 -0.17 -1.82
CA ASP A 53 -17.04 1.21 -1.57
C ASP A 53 -15.89 1.29 -0.54
N ASN A 54 -15.53 0.17 0.09
CA ASN A 54 -14.33 0.05 0.91
C ASN A 54 -13.02 0.11 0.08
N GLN A 55 -13.12 0.14 -1.25
CA GLN A 55 -12.01 0.34 -2.21
C GLN A 55 -12.04 1.72 -2.90
N VAL A 56 -12.96 2.60 -2.49
CA VAL A 56 -13.18 3.90 -3.12
C VAL A 56 -12.78 5.01 -2.17
N PHE A 57 -12.04 5.99 -2.70
CA PHE A 57 -11.47 7.10 -1.94
C PHE A 57 -11.64 8.42 -2.68
N PHE A 58 -11.50 9.52 -1.95
CA PHE A 58 -11.42 10.88 -2.51
C PHE A 58 -10.43 11.74 -1.70
N ILE A 59 -10.04 12.89 -2.24
CA ILE A 59 -9.24 13.89 -1.50
C ILE A 59 -10.16 15.01 -1.00
N ASP A 60 -10.07 15.34 0.28
CA ASP A 60 -10.78 16.49 0.85
C ASP A 60 -10.10 17.84 0.51
N GLU A 61 -10.69 18.95 0.96
CA GLU A 61 -10.17 20.30 0.74
C GLU A 61 -8.81 20.54 1.40
N GLN A 62 -8.47 19.77 2.43
CA GLN A 62 -7.24 19.87 3.19
C GLN A 62 -6.11 19.00 2.61
N GLY A 63 -6.42 18.13 1.66
CA GLY A 63 -5.49 17.19 1.03
C GLY A 63 -5.44 15.81 1.71
N SER A 64 -6.37 15.53 2.63
CA SER A 64 -6.47 14.22 3.29
C SER A 64 -7.15 13.22 2.36
N LEU A 65 -6.66 11.97 2.37
CA LEU A 65 -7.30 10.86 1.67
C LEU A 65 -8.43 10.32 2.53
N ILE A 66 -9.65 10.28 2.00
CA ILE A 66 -10.86 9.88 2.74
C ILE A 66 -11.44 8.61 2.11
N GLY A 67 -11.81 7.64 2.93
CA GLY A 67 -12.54 6.45 2.48
C GLY A 67 -14.01 6.76 2.21
N LYS A 68 -14.54 6.39 1.03
CA LYS A 68 -15.94 6.66 0.64
C LYS A 68 -16.93 6.01 1.60
N GLN A 69 -16.70 4.76 1.98
CA GLN A 69 -17.62 4.02 2.86
C GLN A 69 -17.58 4.50 4.32
N SER A 70 -16.39 4.71 4.88
CA SER A 70 -16.22 5.08 6.29
C SER A 70 -16.45 6.56 6.56
N LYS A 71 -16.22 7.42 5.56
CA LYS A 71 -16.09 8.88 5.71
C LYS A 71 -14.99 9.28 6.70
N SER A 72 -14.03 8.39 6.93
CA SER A 72 -12.87 8.60 7.80
C SER A 72 -11.62 8.88 6.97
N ALA A 73 -10.70 9.66 7.54
CA ALA A 73 -9.43 9.97 6.90
C ALA A 73 -8.46 8.80 7.02
N VAL A 74 -7.53 8.71 6.07
CA VAL A 74 -6.38 7.83 6.16
C VAL A 74 -5.30 8.53 6.97
N ASP A 75 -4.85 7.86 8.03
CA ASP A 75 -3.80 8.30 8.94
C ASP A 75 -2.63 7.31 8.92
N ILE A 76 -1.51 7.71 9.52
CA ILE A 76 -0.33 6.86 9.70
C ILE A 76 -0.10 6.59 11.18
N GLN A 77 -0.24 5.34 11.59
CA GLN A 77 0.00 4.88 12.97
C GLN A 77 1.05 3.77 12.94
N ASP A 78 2.14 3.93 13.70
CA ASP A 78 3.25 2.98 13.76
C ASP A 78 3.80 2.56 12.38
N GLY A 79 3.83 3.52 11.44
CA GLY A 79 4.28 3.30 10.06
C GLY A 79 3.29 2.61 9.14
N GLN A 80 2.08 2.30 9.62
CA GLN A 80 1.01 1.66 8.85
C GLN A 80 -0.12 2.63 8.52
N LEU A 81 -0.75 2.44 7.36
CA LEU A 81 -1.92 3.19 6.96
C LEU A 81 -3.16 2.62 7.66
N VAL A 82 -3.90 3.49 8.33
CA VAL A 82 -5.14 3.14 9.03
C VAL A 82 -6.24 4.16 8.77
N LEU A 83 -7.50 3.77 8.96
CA LEU A 83 -8.58 4.73 9.06
C LEU A 83 -8.58 5.41 10.43
N ASP A 84 -8.89 6.69 10.44
CA ASP A 84 -9.13 7.46 11.65
C ASP A 84 -10.24 8.49 11.42
N SER A 85 -11.28 8.43 12.25
CA SER A 85 -12.41 9.34 12.21
C SER A 85 -11.94 10.78 12.42
N LEU A 86 -12.49 11.71 11.64
CA LEU A 86 -12.11 13.13 11.68
C LEU A 86 -12.31 13.72 13.07
N LYS A 87 -11.21 14.07 13.74
CA LYS A 87 -11.19 14.66 15.09
C LYS A 87 -10.98 16.17 15.01
N PRO A 88 -11.80 16.98 15.72
CA PRO A 88 -11.60 18.43 15.76
C PRO A 88 -10.17 18.81 16.18
N GLY A 89 -9.51 19.66 15.39
CA GLY A 89 -8.16 20.14 15.67
C GLY A 89 -7.03 19.15 15.35
N LYS A 90 -7.33 17.90 14.97
CA LYS A 90 -6.31 16.97 14.46
C LYS A 90 -5.92 17.36 13.03
N ILE A 91 -4.61 17.37 12.75
CA ILE A 91 -4.07 17.56 11.41
C ILE A 91 -3.76 16.18 10.84
N TYR A 92 -4.33 15.87 9.67
CA TYR A 92 -4.13 14.59 8.99
C TYR A 92 -2.99 14.66 7.96
N PRO A 93 -2.38 13.51 7.60
CA PRO A 93 -1.42 13.47 6.51
C PRO A 93 -2.01 13.99 5.21
N LYS A 94 -1.20 14.75 4.46
CA LYS A 94 -1.59 15.22 3.13
C LYS A 94 -1.08 14.26 2.07
N PHE A 95 -1.99 13.83 1.20
CA PHE A 95 -1.67 12.96 0.08
C PHE A 95 -1.59 13.79 -1.20
N SER A 96 -0.60 13.49 -2.03
CA SER A 96 -0.51 14.10 -3.36
C SER A 96 -0.04 13.10 -4.41
N TYR A 97 -0.64 13.14 -5.59
CA TYR A 97 -0.27 12.30 -6.73
C TYR A 97 0.58 13.09 -7.72
N VAL A 98 1.74 12.53 -8.08
CA VAL A 98 2.65 13.11 -9.07
C VAL A 98 2.51 12.30 -10.35
N ALA A 99 1.83 12.86 -11.35
CA ALA A 99 1.49 12.12 -12.58
C ALA A 99 2.71 11.65 -13.39
N ASP A 100 3.79 12.44 -13.40
CA ASP A 100 5.01 12.12 -14.17
C ASP A 100 5.71 10.87 -13.64
N THR A 101 5.87 10.75 -12.31
CA THR A 101 6.50 9.59 -11.67
C THR A 101 5.48 8.54 -11.24
N ARG A 102 4.18 8.83 -11.36
CA ARG A 102 3.07 8.01 -10.85
C ARG A 102 3.16 7.70 -9.36
N HIS A 103 3.82 8.56 -8.59
CA HIS A 103 3.98 8.36 -7.16
C HIS A 103 2.83 9.00 -6.38
N ILE A 104 2.40 8.32 -5.33
CA ILE A 104 1.60 8.94 -4.27
C ILE A 104 2.57 9.34 -3.16
N THR A 105 2.66 10.65 -2.93
CA THR A 105 3.46 11.24 -1.85
C THR A 105 2.59 11.48 -0.62
N VAL A 106 3.19 11.32 0.55
CA VAL A 106 2.55 11.50 1.85
C VAL A 106 3.37 12.51 2.65
N GLN A 107 2.79 13.67 2.91
CA GLN A 107 3.38 14.68 3.79
C GLN A 107 2.77 14.53 5.17
N LEU A 108 3.59 14.10 6.13
CA LEU A 108 3.14 13.99 7.52
C LEU A 108 3.03 15.39 8.14
N PRO A 109 2.03 15.63 9.02
CA PRO A 109 2.00 16.86 9.79
C PRO A 109 3.29 16.98 10.60
N ALA A 110 3.85 18.19 10.67
CA ALA A 110 5.00 18.46 11.54
C ALA A 110 4.63 18.04 12.96
N SER A 111 5.36 17.09 13.53
CA SER A 111 5.15 16.68 14.92
C SER A 111 5.27 17.91 15.80
N SER A 112 4.24 18.20 16.59
CA SER A 112 4.25 19.27 17.58
C SER A 112 5.21 18.99 18.76
N ALA A 113 6.00 17.91 18.68
CA ALA A 113 7.03 17.54 19.65
C ALA A 113 8.40 18.19 19.35
N SER A 114 8.48 19.51 19.48
CA SER A 114 9.70 20.20 19.94
C SER A 114 9.34 21.59 20.46
N ARG A 115 9.02 21.65 21.75
CA ARG A 115 8.93 22.90 22.50
C ARG A 115 10.26 23.37 23.08
N GLU A 116 11.38 22.76 22.70
CA GLU A 116 12.71 23.22 23.10
C GLU A 116 13.65 23.19 21.89
N GLY A 117 14.06 24.36 21.42
CA GLY A 117 15.17 24.48 20.46
C GLY A 117 14.82 24.77 18.99
N GLY A 118 13.90 25.70 18.70
CA GLY A 118 13.99 26.64 17.55
C GLY A 118 14.10 26.14 16.09
N GLN A 119 14.20 24.84 15.81
CA GLN A 119 14.16 24.31 14.45
C GLN A 119 12.74 23.81 14.16
N LEU A 120 12.03 24.54 13.29
CA LEU A 120 10.86 23.98 12.61
C LEU A 120 11.33 22.70 11.92
N TYR A 121 10.87 21.54 12.37
CA TYR A 121 11.12 20.30 11.64
C TYR A 121 10.53 20.45 10.24
N ASP A 122 11.40 20.38 9.24
CA ASP A 122 11.01 20.34 7.84
C ASP A 122 9.99 19.19 7.65
N SER A 123 8.89 19.50 6.95
CA SER A 123 7.84 18.52 6.74
C SER A 123 8.40 17.39 5.86
N LYS A 124 8.59 16.21 6.44
CA LYS A 124 9.10 15.07 5.70
C LYS A 124 8.04 14.55 4.72
N ILE A 125 8.44 14.41 3.47
CA ILE A 125 7.63 13.83 2.40
C ILE A 125 8.09 12.39 2.18
N TYR A 126 7.13 11.48 2.15
CA TYR A 126 7.33 10.05 1.93
C TYR A 126 6.62 9.62 0.64
N VAL A 127 6.94 8.44 0.14
CA VAL A 127 6.25 7.77 -0.97
C VAL A 127 5.49 6.56 -0.43
N LEU A 128 4.23 6.44 -0.84
CA LEU A 128 3.40 5.29 -0.55
C LEU A 128 3.84 4.07 -1.37
N THR A 129 4.09 2.97 -0.69
CA THR A 129 4.49 1.69 -1.29
C THR A 129 3.98 0.52 -0.43
N TYR A 130 4.47 -0.69 -0.65
CA TYR A 130 4.07 -1.88 0.09
C TYR A 130 5.25 -2.82 0.32
N TYR A 131 5.09 -3.74 1.28
CA TYR A 131 6.05 -4.82 1.51
C TYR A 131 5.84 -5.93 0.47
N PRO A 132 6.81 -6.23 -0.41
CA PRO A 132 6.71 -7.37 -1.32
C PRO A 132 6.63 -8.67 -0.54
N LYS A 133 5.92 -9.66 -1.06
CA LYS A 133 5.89 -11.01 -0.50
C LYS A 133 6.55 -11.97 -1.48
N PRO A 134 7.80 -12.39 -1.22
CA PRO A 134 8.42 -13.41 -2.03
C PRO A 134 7.72 -14.75 -1.79
N ASN A 135 7.60 -15.54 -2.85
CA ASN A 135 7.23 -16.93 -2.79
C ASN A 135 8.46 -17.71 -2.31
N PRO A 136 8.38 -18.50 -1.23
CA PRO A 136 9.51 -19.31 -0.80
C PRO A 136 9.96 -20.25 -1.92
N ARG A 137 11.18 -20.02 -2.43
CA ARG A 137 11.82 -20.92 -3.38
C ARG A 137 12.48 -22.04 -2.60
N VAL A 138 12.16 -23.30 -2.94
CA VAL A 138 12.87 -24.46 -2.41
C VAL A 138 14.05 -24.75 -3.35
N ALA A 139 15.27 -24.62 -2.84
CA ALA A 139 16.48 -25.04 -3.54
C ALA A 139 16.89 -26.43 -3.03
N PHE A 140 17.13 -27.38 -3.93
CA PHE A 140 17.69 -28.68 -3.57
C PHE A 140 19.22 -28.61 -3.56
N ALA A 141 19.85 -29.46 -2.75
CA ALA A 141 21.31 -29.53 -2.57
C ALA A 141 22.10 -29.85 -3.86
N ASP A 142 21.42 -30.23 -4.94
CA ASP A 142 22.01 -30.50 -6.26
C ASP A 142 22.14 -29.26 -7.15
N GLY A 143 21.76 -28.08 -6.66
CA GLY A 143 21.80 -26.83 -7.42
C GLY A 143 20.69 -26.69 -8.46
N SER A 144 19.75 -27.63 -8.53
CA SER A 144 18.53 -27.46 -9.32
C SER A 144 17.51 -26.66 -8.52
N SER A 145 17.29 -25.41 -8.93
CA SER A 145 16.15 -24.63 -8.46
C SER A 145 14.89 -25.17 -9.15
N LEU A 146 13.93 -25.73 -8.39
CA LEU A 146 12.57 -25.85 -8.90
C LEU A 146 11.97 -24.45 -8.91
N ALA A 147 11.79 -23.90 -10.11
CA ALA A 147 10.98 -22.72 -10.32
C ALA A 147 9.59 -22.97 -9.73
N THR A 148 9.28 -22.25 -8.64
CA THR A 148 7.97 -22.16 -7.99
C THR A 148 7.50 -23.47 -7.33
N ALA A 149 7.63 -23.56 -6.00
CA ALA A 149 6.90 -24.58 -5.23
C ALA A 149 5.39 -24.30 -5.35
N LEU A 150 4.72 -25.00 -6.25
CA LEU A 150 3.25 -25.10 -6.29
C LEU A 150 2.81 -25.87 -5.04
N LEU A 151 2.66 -25.18 -3.92
CA LEU A 151 2.03 -25.75 -2.73
C LEU A 151 0.54 -25.98 -3.05
N PRO A 152 0.02 -27.22 -2.99
CA PRO A 152 -1.40 -27.47 -3.18
C PRO A 152 -2.21 -26.90 -2.00
N PRO A 153 -3.49 -26.53 -2.20
CA PRO A 153 -4.28 -25.75 -1.25
C PRO A 153 -4.59 -26.48 0.07
N TYR A 154 -4.28 -27.78 0.18
CA TYR A 154 -4.49 -28.61 1.38
C TYR A 154 -3.47 -29.76 1.45
N GLY A 155 -2.19 -29.47 1.68
CA GLY A 155 -1.12 -30.49 1.71
C GLY A 155 -0.20 -30.37 2.92
N SER A 156 -0.53 -31.11 3.98
CA SER A 156 0.44 -31.51 5.01
C SER A 156 1.57 -32.29 4.34
N PHE A 157 2.82 -31.81 4.43
CA PHE A 157 3.96 -32.70 4.27
C PHE A 157 4.23 -33.34 5.63
N VAL A 158 3.96 -34.64 5.68
CA VAL A 158 4.42 -35.53 6.74
C VAL A 158 5.92 -35.35 6.87
N ASP A 159 6.29 -34.89 8.06
CA ASP A 159 7.63 -34.83 8.64
C ASP A 159 8.38 -36.14 8.43
N HIS A 160 9.49 -36.10 7.68
CA HIS A 160 10.66 -36.97 7.82
C HIS A 160 11.74 -36.55 6.81
N ALA A 161 12.70 -35.74 7.28
CA ALA A 161 14.14 -36.02 7.22
C ALA A 161 14.99 -34.73 7.20
N ALA A 162 15.88 -34.66 8.20
CA ALA A 162 17.09 -33.85 8.31
C ALA A 162 16.93 -32.32 8.48
N GLU A 163 17.28 -31.86 9.68
CA GLU A 163 17.78 -30.50 9.94
C GLU A 163 18.96 -30.18 9.00
N GLU A 164 18.68 -29.60 7.83
CA GLU A 164 19.65 -28.76 7.15
C GLU A 164 19.29 -27.30 7.43
N THR A 165 20.19 -26.60 8.13
CA THR A 165 20.10 -25.16 8.36
C THR A 165 20.30 -24.45 7.03
N ILE A 166 19.20 -24.11 6.36
CA ILE A 166 19.21 -23.35 5.10
C ILE A 166 19.58 -21.90 5.42
N GLU A 167 20.77 -21.45 4.99
CA GLU A 167 21.13 -20.03 4.96
C GLU A 167 20.33 -19.35 3.84
N GLN A 168 19.14 -18.84 4.18
CA GLN A 168 18.39 -17.96 3.29
C GLN A 168 19.11 -16.61 3.22
N GLN A 169 19.73 -16.31 2.07
CA GLN A 169 20.12 -14.94 1.75
C GLN A 169 18.84 -14.11 1.58
N THR A 170 18.47 -13.38 2.63
CA THR A 170 17.38 -12.40 2.58
C THR A 170 17.71 -11.38 1.49
N PRO A 171 16.91 -11.25 0.42
CA PRO A 171 17.12 -10.20 -0.56
C PRO A 171 17.13 -8.84 0.15
N GLN A 172 18.03 -7.95 -0.23
CA GLN A 172 17.91 -6.54 0.18
C GLN A 172 16.50 -6.05 -0.23
N ASP A 173 15.84 -5.27 0.62
CA ASP A 173 14.43 -4.84 0.43
C ASP A 173 14.13 -4.27 -0.97
N GLY A 174 15.13 -3.75 -1.69
CA GLY A 174 15.02 -3.26 -3.07
C GLY A 174 14.86 -4.33 -4.14
N GLU A 175 15.43 -5.53 -3.94
CA GLU A 175 15.49 -6.61 -4.94
C GLU A 175 14.45 -7.72 -4.70
N ALA A 176 13.72 -7.68 -3.58
CA ALA A 176 12.71 -8.67 -3.29
C ALA A 176 11.60 -8.66 -4.36
N GLU A 177 11.44 -9.79 -5.05
CA GLU A 177 10.32 -10.02 -5.97
C GLU A 177 9.00 -10.18 -5.19
N ASP A 178 7.89 -9.76 -5.80
CA ASP A 178 6.54 -9.94 -5.25
C ASP A 178 5.76 -11.02 -6.04
N ASP A 179 6.18 -12.27 -5.92
CA ASP A 179 5.62 -13.43 -6.64
C ASP A 179 4.69 -14.31 -5.78
N SER A 180 4.38 -13.90 -4.54
CA SER A 180 3.44 -14.63 -3.67
C SER A 180 1.99 -14.58 -4.16
N LEU A 181 1.30 -15.73 -4.11
CA LEU A 181 -0.13 -15.88 -4.40
C LEU A 181 -1.06 -15.29 -3.33
N ASP A 182 -0.53 -14.84 -2.18
CA ASP A 182 -1.34 -14.18 -1.16
C ASP A 182 -2.04 -12.96 -1.76
N TRP A 183 -3.32 -12.77 -1.46
CA TRP A 183 -4.06 -11.63 -1.98
C TRP A 183 -3.72 -10.32 -1.27
N ILE A 184 -3.24 -10.38 -0.03
CA ILE A 184 -3.04 -9.20 0.81
C ILE A 184 -1.59 -8.71 0.73
N ARG A 185 -1.40 -7.41 0.48
CA ARG A 185 -0.14 -6.70 0.77
C ARG A 185 -0.33 -5.63 1.83
N ILE A 186 0.68 -5.50 2.68
CA ILE A 186 0.73 -4.49 3.73
C ILE A 186 1.39 -3.24 3.16
N LEU A 187 0.73 -2.10 3.33
CA LEU A 187 1.22 -0.82 2.87
C LEU A 187 2.29 -0.27 3.83
N LYS A 188 3.18 0.56 3.30
CA LYS A 188 4.14 1.34 4.07
C LYS A 188 4.40 2.68 3.39
N ILE A 189 4.95 3.61 4.14
CA ILE A 189 5.55 4.83 3.60
C ILE A 189 7.07 4.72 3.64
N SER A 190 7.73 5.21 2.61
CA SER A 190 9.20 5.17 2.47
C SER A 190 9.75 6.57 2.19
N GLY A 191 10.98 6.87 2.61
CA GLY A 191 11.61 8.15 2.28
C GLY A 191 11.80 8.30 0.77
N ILE A 192 11.79 9.54 0.27
CA ILE A 192 12.14 9.81 -1.13
C ILE A 192 13.65 9.66 -1.28
N GLU A 193 14.06 8.60 -1.96
CA GLU A 193 15.44 8.40 -2.43
C GLU A 193 15.56 8.95 -3.87
N SER A 194 16.79 9.24 -4.31
CA SER A 194 17.03 9.61 -5.71
C SER A 194 16.58 8.49 -6.63
N GLU A 195 15.76 8.80 -7.66
CA GLU A 195 15.26 7.77 -8.58
C GLU A 195 16.38 6.97 -9.24
N ASP A 196 17.53 7.59 -9.52
CA ASP A 196 18.66 6.97 -10.21
C ASP A 196 19.25 5.78 -9.43
N THR A 197 18.98 5.67 -8.13
CA THR A 197 19.47 4.58 -7.27
C THR A 197 18.43 3.49 -7.00
N VAL A 198 17.19 3.65 -7.47
CA VAL A 198 16.09 2.74 -7.17
C VAL A 198 15.96 1.68 -8.24
N ALA A 199 16.00 0.41 -7.84
CA ALA A 199 15.78 -0.74 -8.73
C ALA A 199 14.37 -0.71 -9.37
N ASP A 200 14.24 -1.22 -10.59
CA ASP A 200 12.97 -1.19 -11.35
C ASP A 200 11.80 -1.83 -10.59
N ALA A 201 12.06 -2.92 -9.85
CA ALA A 201 11.06 -3.57 -9.01
C ALA A 201 10.52 -2.61 -7.93
N GLU A 202 11.39 -1.88 -7.25
CA GLU A 202 11.01 -0.90 -6.24
C GLU A 202 10.29 0.31 -6.86
N ARG A 203 10.72 0.79 -8.04
CA ARG A 203 9.99 1.84 -8.77
C ARG A 203 8.56 1.43 -9.09
N LEU A 204 8.38 0.19 -9.55
CA LEU A 204 7.06 -0.34 -9.87
C LEU A 204 6.18 -0.47 -8.61
N ARG A 205 6.76 -0.83 -7.45
CA ARG A 205 6.05 -0.84 -6.15
C ARG A 205 5.63 0.54 -5.65
N ARG A 206 6.32 1.59 -6.09
CA ARG A 206 6.02 2.99 -5.76
C ARG A 206 5.05 3.63 -6.75
N SER A 207 4.75 2.96 -7.87
CA SER A 207 3.93 3.47 -8.97
C SER A 207 2.45 3.12 -8.83
N TRP A 208 1.60 4.10 -9.07
CA TRP A 208 0.15 4.03 -8.88
C TRP A 208 -0.59 4.55 -10.10
N GLU A 209 -1.79 4.02 -10.33
CA GLU A 209 -2.76 4.59 -11.26
C GLU A 209 -3.97 5.08 -10.46
N VAL A 210 -4.38 6.33 -10.70
CA VAL A 210 -5.58 6.92 -10.11
C VAL A 210 -6.73 6.75 -11.10
N ILE A 211 -7.67 5.85 -10.79
CA ILE A 211 -8.76 5.49 -11.68
C ILE A 211 -10.04 6.22 -11.23
N PRO A 212 -10.49 7.27 -11.93
CA PRO A 212 -11.68 8.01 -11.53
C PRO A 212 -12.94 7.17 -11.72
N LEU A 213 -13.87 7.30 -10.78
CA LEU A 213 -15.24 6.87 -10.98
C LEU A 213 -15.96 7.91 -11.83
N ARG A 214 -16.73 7.44 -12.81
CA ARG A 214 -17.53 8.29 -13.68
C ARG A 214 -18.92 8.39 -13.08
N SER A 215 -19.42 9.61 -12.92
CA SER A 215 -20.86 9.80 -12.76
C SER A 215 -21.49 9.65 -14.16
N ALA A 216 -22.62 8.93 -14.22
CA ALA A 216 -23.38 8.72 -15.45
C ALA A 216 -23.88 10.05 -16.06
#